data_AF-A0A2P5AVL8-F1
#
_entry.id   AF-A0A2P5AVL8-F1
#
_cell.length_a   1.000
_cell.length_b   1.000
_cell.length_c   1.000
_cell.angle_alpha   90.00
_cell.angle_beta   90.00
_cell.angle_gamma   90.00
#
_symmetry.space_group_name_H-M   'P 1'
#
loop_
_entity.id
_entity.type
_entity.pdbx_description
1 polymer ?
#
loop_
_entity_poly.entity_id
_entity_poly.type
_entity_poly.pdbx_seq_one_letter_code
_entity_poly.pdbx_strand_id
1 'polypeptide(L)'
;MSPNPNEAVDEVNSWAEKATKGIIDAVLPYESVHNDTALVLANALYFKGSWDQKFDASKTQTKDFHLLNRQIVRVPFMATDTPFEWYLYRYFDGFKVLKKSVPKRSRIS
;
A
#
# COMPACT_ATOMS: atom_id res chain seq x y z
N MET A 1 26.58 30.66 -3.72
CA MET A 1 25.48 30.21 -4.59
C MET A 1 24.28 29.95 -3.69
N SER A 2 23.14 30.59 -3.95
CA SER A 2 21.90 30.27 -3.25
C SER A 2 21.44 28.87 -3.68
N PRO A 3 20.93 28.02 -2.77
CA PRO A 3 20.45 26.70 -3.14
C PRO A 3 19.32 26.82 -4.17
N ASN A 4 19.40 26.01 -5.23
CA ASN A 4 18.42 25.97 -6.31
C ASN A 4 17.22 25.10 -5.86
N PRO A 5 15.99 25.66 -5.79
CA PRO A 5 14.82 24.89 -5.35
C PRO A 5 14.55 23.64 -6.19
N ASN A 6 14.87 23.66 -7.49
CA ASN A 6 14.66 22.51 -8.36
C ASN A 6 15.66 21.38 -8.06
N GLU A 7 16.90 21.71 -7.71
CA GLU A 7 17.88 20.71 -7.29
C GLU A 7 17.45 20.01 -5.99
N ALA A 8 16.86 20.75 -5.05
CA ALA A 8 16.31 20.17 -3.82
C ALA A 8 15.11 19.23 -4.11
N VAL A 9 14.23 19.60 -5.05
CA VAL A 9 13.13 18.74 -5.50
C VAL A 9 13.67 17.45 -6.13
N ASP A 10 14.66 17.56 -7.02
CA ASP A 10 15.29 16.40 -7.65
C ASP A 10 15.97 15.47 -6.63
N GLU A 11 16.65 16.03 -5.62
CA GLU A 11 17.28 15.25 -4.55
C GLU A 11 16.25 14.48 -3.71
N VAL A 12 15.17 15.14 -3.28
CA VAL A 12 14.12 14.50 -2.48
C VAL A 12 13.38 13.43 -3.27
N ASN A 13 13.05 13.69 -4.54
CA ASN A 13 12.38 12.71 -5.40
C ASN A 13 13.28 11.50 -5.68
N SER A 14 14.56 11.71 -6.00
CA SER A 14 15.53 10.63 -6.18
C SER A 14 15.70 9.78 -4.92
N TRP A 15 15.72 10.43 -3.75
CA TRP A 15 15.78 9.73 -2.47
C TRP A 15 14.52 8.86 -2.25
N ALA A 16 13.33 9.41 -2.51
CA ALA A 16 12.07 8.71 -2.32
C ALA A 16 11.91 7.53 -3.28
N GLU A 17 12.28 7.70 -4.55
CA GLU A 17 12.29 6.62 -5.55
C GLU A 17 13.18 5.48 -5.05
N LYS A 18 14.42 5.77 -4.65
CA LYS A 18 15.35 4.77 -4.12
C LYS A 18 14.83 4.09 -2.86
N ALA A 19 14.30 4.88 -1.92
CA ALA A 19 13.78 4.37 -0.65
C ALA A 19 12.53 3.48 -0.84
N THR A 20 11.75 3.73 -1.88
CA THR A 20 10.52 2.99 -2.20
C THR A 20 10.71 1.91 -3.26
N LYS A 21 11.95 1.63 -3.66
CA LYS A 21 12.30 0.68 -4.73
C LYS A 21 11.61 1.01 -6.07
N GLY A 22 11.47 2.30 -6.39
CA GLY A 22 10.87 2.79 -7.64
C GLY A 22 9.35 2.64 -7.69
N ILE A 23 8.67 2.66 -6.53
CA ILE A 23 7.20 2.69 -6.48
C ILE A 23 6.69 4.13 -6.43
N ILE A 24 7.41 5.01 -5.74
CA ILE A 24 7.09 6.44 -5.65
C ILE A 24 8.21 7.21 -6.33
N ASP A 25 7.98 7.56 -7.60
CA ASP A 25 9.00 8.18 -8.46
C ASP A 25 9.14 9.69 -8.18
N ALA A 26 8.09 10.33 -7.67
CA ALA A 26 8.12 11.71 -7.22
C ALA A 26 7.15 11.93 -6.05
N VAL A 27 7.64 12.55 -4.99
CA VAL A 27 6.84 12.95 -3.82
C VAL A 27 6.57 14.45 -3.85
N LEU A 28 7.54 15.22 -4.36
CA LEU A 28 7.44 16.67 -4.54
C LEU A 28 7.22 16.97 -6.02
N PRO A 29 6.10 17.61 -6.39
CA PRO A 29 5.96 18.20 -7.71
C PRO A 29 7.05 19.25 -7.96
N TYR A 30 7.42 19.46 -9.23
CA TYR A 30 8.22 20.63 -9.59
C TYR A 30 7.51 21.91 -9.14
N GLU A 31 8.30 22.94 -8.77
CA GLU A 31 7.81 24.21 -8.23
C GLU A 31 7.14 24.13 -6.85
N SER A 32 7.13 22.96 -6.18
CA SER A 32 6.60 22.86 -4.79
C SER A 32 7.57 23.37 -3.72
N VAL A 33 8.83 23.61 -4.09
CA VAL A 33 9.87 24.20 -3.24
C VAL A 33 10.25 25.56 -3.81
N HIS A 34 10.39 26.54 -2.93
CA HIS A 34 10.70 27.93 -3.29
C HIS A 34 11.95 28.42 -2.57
N ASN A 35 12.48 29.57 -2.98
CA ASN A 35 13.70 30.14 -2.39
C ASN A 35 13.57 30.49 -0.90
N ASP A 36 12.35 30.66 -0.39
CA ASP A 36 12.02 30.92 1.01
C ASP A 36 11.68 29.64 1.81
N THR A 37 11.72 28.47 1.17
CA THR A 37 11.52 27.18 1.84
C THR A 37 12.72 26.85 2.71
N ALA A 38 12.55 26.93 4.03
CA ALA A 38 13.64 26.70 4.98
C ALA A 38 13.92 25.22 5.27
N LEU A 39 12.91 24.34 5.18
CA LEU A 39 13.05 22.92 5.54
C LEU A 39 12.01 22.04 4.84
N VAL A 40 12.46 20.87 4.38
CA VAL A 40 11.61 19.76 3.94
C VAL A 40 11.86 18.55 4.85
N LEU A 41 10.80 18.01 5.46
CA LEU A 41 10.85 16.77 6.23
C LEU A 41 10.08 15.68 5.50
N ALA A 42 10.77 14.60 5.11
CA ALA A 42 10.19 13.50 4.36
C ALA A 42 10.43 12.15 5.06
N ASN A 43 9.49 11.21 4.86
CA ASN A 43 9.62 9.81 5.28
C ASN A 43 9.16 8.90 4.15
N ALA A 44 9.87 7.79 3.95
CA ALA A 44 9.56 6.79 2.95
C ALA A 44 9.55 5.41 3.60
N LEU A 45 8.46 4.67 3.40
CA LEU A 45 8.28 3.33 3.94
C LEU A 45 7.99 2.35 2.81
N TYR A 46 8.89 1.39 2.63
CA TYR A 46 8.70 0.27 1.70
C TYR A 46 8.45 -1.02 2.46
N PHE A 47 7.37 -1.72 2.13
CA PHE A 47 7.08 -3.04 2.69
C PHE A 47 6.87 -4.07 1.59
N LYS A 48 7.75 -5.08 1.54
CA LYS A 48 7.60 -6.26 0.68
C LYS A 48 7.41 -7.51 1.53
N GLY A 49 6.14 -7.81 1.85
CA GLY A 49 5.77 -9.02 2.55
C GLY A 49 5.50 -10.19 1.60
N SER A 50 5.93 -11.38 1.97
CA SER A 50 5.38 -12.62 1.39
C SER A 50 4.34 -13.19 2.33
N TRP A 51 3.27 -13.77 1.79
CA TRP A 51 2.36 -14.59 2.58
C TRP A 51 3.11 -15.79 3.15
N ASP A 52 2.80 -16.17 4.39
CA ASP A 52 3.35 -17.41 4.96
C ASP A 52 2.82 -18.63 4.21
N GLN A 53 1.51 -18.63 3.98
CA GLN A 53 0.85 -19.53 3.05
C GLN A 53 0.34 -18.75 1.85
N LYS A 54 0.95 -18.99 0.68
CA LYS A 54 0.55 -18.31 -0.57
C LYS A 54 -0.80 -18.81 -1.04
N PHE A 55 -1.56 -17.92 -1.67
CA PHE A 55 -2.77 -18.30 -2.40
C PHE A 55 -2.39 -19.12 -3.63
N ASP A 56 -3.17 -20.17 -3.89
CA ASP A 56 -3.06 -20.93 -5.12
C ASP A 56 -3.66 -20.12 -6.27
N ALA A 57 -2.82 -19.76 -7.26
CA ALA A 57 -3.24 -18.95 -8.39
C ALA A 57 -4.36 -19.63 -9.21
N SER A 58 -4.40 -20.97 -9.25
CA SER A 58 -5.45 -21.73 -9.96
C SER A 58 -6.84 -21.56 -9.35
N LYS A 59 -6.90 -21.16 -8.07
CA LYS A 59 -8.15 -20.89 -7.34
C LYS A 59 -8.58 -19.43 -7.43
N THR A 60 -7.81 -18.58 -8.10
CA THR A 60 -8.18 -17.18 -8.33
C THR A 60 -9.24 -17.11 -9.42
N GLN A 61 -10.39 -16.51 -9.11
CA GLN A 61 -11.52 -16.42 -10.03
C GLN A 61 -11.97 -14.96 -10.17
N THR A 62 -12.25 -14.54 -11.41
CA THR A 62 -12.82 -13.23 -11.69
C THR A 62 -14.28 -13.19 -11.26
N LYS A 63 -14.62 -12.34 -10.29
CA LYS A 63 -15.98 -12.17 -9.76
C LYS A 63 -16.36 -10.69 -9.69
N ASP A 64 -17.64 -10.45 -9.49
CA ASP A 64 -18.21 -9.11 -9.41
C ASP A 64 -17.88 -8.45 -8.06
N PHE A 65 -17.41 -7.20 -8.12
CA PHE A 65 -17.20 -6.33 -6.97
C PHE A 65 -18.10 -5.09 -7.11
N HIS A 66 -18.92 -4.87 -6.07
CA HIS A 66 -19.91 -3.79 -6.06
C HIS A 66 -19.31 -2.53 -5.46
N LEU A 67 -19.21 -1.47 -6.26
CA LEU A 67 -18.74 -0.16 -5.84
C LEU A 67 -19.84 0.59 -5.07
N LEU A 68 -19.43 1.58 -4.28
CA LEU A 68 -20.36 2.43 -3.50
C LEU A 68 -21.38 3.17 -4.41
N ASN A 69 -20.97 3.51 -5.63
CA ASN A 69 -21.82 4.13 -6.64
C ASN A 69 -22.73 3.13 -7.39
N ARG A 70 -22.86 1.89 -6.89
CA ARG A 70 -23.64 0.77 -7.46
C ARG A 70 -23.12 0.22 -8.79
N GLN A 71 -21.96 0.67 -9.27
CA GLN A 71 -21.30 0.05 -10.41
C GLN A 71 -20.71 -1.30 -10.03
N ILE A 72 -20.62 -2.20 -11.01
CA ILE A 72 -20.00 -3.51 -10.87
C ILE A 72 -18.70 -3.51 -11.66
N VAL A 73 -17.61 -3.91 -11.00
CA VAL A 73 -16.31 -4.16 -11.65
C VAL A 73 -15.93 -5.62 -11.45
N ARG A 74 -15.35 -6.24 -12.48
CA ARG A 74 -14.91 -7.63 -12.41
C ARG A 74 -13.45 -7.68 -11.95
N VAL A 75 -13.18 -8.31 -10.82
CA VAL A 75 -11.84 -8.36 -10.21
C VAL A 75 -11.45 -9.80 -9.85
N PRO A 76 -10.14 -10.13 -9.80
CA PRO A 76 -9.67 -11.44 -9.38
C PRO A 76 -9.82 -11.62 -7.86
N PHE A 77 -10.70 -12.53 -7.44
CA PHE A 77 -10.84 -12.95 -6.04
C PHE A 77 -9.94 -14.16 -5.78
N MET A 78 -9.00 -14.01 -4.83
CA MET A 78 -8.15 -15.11 -4.37
C MET A 78 -8.89 -15.97 -3.34
N ALA A 79 -8.67 -17.28 -3.39
CA ALA A 79 -9.26 -18.25 -2.46
C ALA A 79 -8.19 -19.21 -1.90
N THR A 80 -8.48 -19.77 -0.74
CA THR A 80 -7.61 -20.74 -0.07
C THR A 80 -8.48 -21.64 0.81
N ASP A 81 -8.12 -22.93 0.84
CA ASP A 81 -8.78 -23.93 1.67
C ASP A 81 -8.04 -24.13 3.01
N THR A 82 -6.98 -23.35 3.26
CA THR A 82 -6.29 -23.36 4.55
C THR A 82 -7.30 -23.03 5.64
N PRO A 83 -7.39 -23.83 6.71
CA PRO A 83 -8.16 -23.46 7.90
C PRO A 83 -7.62 -22.16 8.50
N PHE A 84 -8.49 -21.18 8.69
CA PHE A 84 -8.16 -19.98 9.44
C PHE A 84 -8.92 -20.00 10.75
N GLU A 85 -8.25 -19.54 11.81
CA GLU A 85 -8.95 -19.16 13.02
C GLU A 85 -9.78 -17.90 12.74
N TRP A 86 -11.10 -18.05 12.77
CA TRP A 86 -12.05 -16.95 12.68
C TRP A 86 -12.45 -16.57 14.10
N TYR A 87 -12.25 -15.31 14.45
CA TYR A 87 -12.71 -14.80 15.74
C TYR A 87 -13.83 -13.80 15.49
N LEU A 88 -14.95 -13.95 16.20
CA LEU A 88 -15.90 -12.86 16.34
C LEU A 88 -15.17 -11.71 17.03
N TYR A 89 -14.90 -10.66 16.27
CA TYR A 89 -14.16 -9.52 16.78
C TYR A 89 -15.07 -8.57 17.56
N ARG A 90 -16.26 -8.29 16.99
CA ARG A 90 -17.22 -7.39 17.61
C ARG A 90 -18.63 -7.62 17.11
N TYR A 91 -19.59 -7.40 18.01
CA TYR A 91 -21.01 -7.33 17.69
C TYR A 91 -21.47 -5.88 17.83
N PHE A 92 -22.25 -5.42 16.86
CA PHE A 92 -22.96 -4.14 16.90
C PHE A 92 -24.43 -4.40 16.58
N ASP A 93 -25.31 -3.49 16.97
CA ASP A 93 -26.69 -3.56 16.50
C ASP A 93 -26.71 -3.44 14.97
N GLY A 94 -27.33 -4.41 14.30
CA GLY A 94 -27.39 -4.50 12.84
C GLY A 94 -26.21 -5.16 12.11
N PHE A 95 -25.06 -5.43 12.74
CA PHE A 95 -23.96 -6.17 12.07
C PHE A 95 -22.95 -6.85 13.00
N LYS A 96 -22.26 -7.86 12.46
CA LYS A 96 -21.18 -8.59 13.13
C LYS A 96 -19.87 -8.41 12.38
N VAL A 97 -18.78 -8.22 13.11
CA VAL A 97 -17.44 -8.12 12.54
C VAL A 97 -16.65 -9.39 12.86
N LEU A 98 -16.22 -10.09 11.82
CA LEU A 98 -15.31 -11.23 11.92
C LEU A 98 -13.89 -10.75 11.64
N LYS A 99 -12.94 -11.16 12.47
CA LYS A 99 -11.51 -10.96 12.22
C LYS A 99 -10.92 -12.26 11.70
N LYS A 100 -10.26 -12.16 10.55
CA LYS A 100 -9.45 -13.22 9.96
C LYS A 100 -7.98 -12.80 9.96
N SER A 101 -7.13 -13.53 10.68
CA SER A 101 -5.69 -13.30 10.65
C SER A 101 -5.08 -14.04 9.46
N VAL A 102 -4.44 -13.33 8.53
CA VAL A 102 -3.67 -13.93 7.43
C VAL A 102 -2.18 -13.78 7.76
N PRO A 103 -1.47 -14.86 8.11
CA PRO A 103 -0.08 -14.77 8.51
C PRO A 103 0.79 -14.32 7.34
N LYS A 104 1.65 -13.34 7.61
CA LYS A 104 2.71 -12.90 6.69
C LYS A 104 4.00 -13.57 7.12
N ARG A 105 4.77 -14.05 6.15
CA ARG A 105 6.13 -14.53 6.38
C ARG A 105 7.03 -13.33 6.58
N SER A 106 7.54 -13.17 7.80
CA SER A 106 8.57 -12.19 8.09
C SER A 106 9.90 -12.69 7.51
N ARG A 107 10.30 -12.16 6.34
CA ARG A 107 11.72 -12.07 5.99
C ARG A 107 12.07 -10.60 6.11
N ILE A 108 12.83 -10.27 7.17
CA ILE A 108 13.57 -9.02 7.20
C ILE A 108 14.73 -9.24 6.21
N SER A 109 14.69 -8.54 5.09
CA SER A 109 15.82 -8.42 4.15
C SER A 109 16.45 -7.07 4.33
#